data_AF-A0A3B9UB50-F1
#
_entry.id   AF-A0A3B9UB50-F1
#
_cell.length_a   1.000
_cell.length_b   1.000
_cell.length_c   1.000
_cell.angle_alpha   90.00
_cell.angle_beta   90.00
_cell.angle_gamma   90.00
#
_symmetry.space_group_name_H-M   'P 1'
#
loop_
_entity.id
_entity.type
_entity.pdbx_description
1 polymer ?
#
loop_
_entity_poly.entity_id
_entity_poly.type
_entity_poly.pdbx_seq_one_letter_code
_entity_poly.pdbx_strand_id
1 'polypeptide(L)'
;MTNITKTLCLGAAMMLALSASAQNEKVKDLISPLSDHSIQLHGYFDNDIHNSVEHWNKGVVPYDRLMEFYDNNVNRPNFAVGEMWAKAVRSGAMLYAYNKDPELKQILVNTVNKVFKYVQSNGAIACSPVEKQPDAKGGDLWERKYIMLGLSQYYAHVEKDPRVLKLMIAEANSVIDQIGDAPKVDINTQGWSRTGIESYSVMEPMMRIYKLTGDKRYLDFCTYLIKKGGCRGANIFQESLDNVRPRLMGNGYPKAYEMLSVYEGLVEYYRCTGEEKWKQSTLNLFENLKKYEITIIGNGGADYPYYPKWRGEAWDDTALEQTNPKIERMMETCAGVTWMKLCSQILRITGDASTVDFIEKYVYNGLIGAMKPGGNGFSYVNLLNGQKVTDRGWGTTIDGMAVTCCNLSGPMGLAYIPYVAVMQNDRGPVINLYNAATATAKTLKGNAVTFTIDTKFPLANTATITIDEAQKEKYDFMLRIPGWSTNTIVKVNGKAIDNVVAGKYLTLTRKWKKGDKIELTFDMRCRLIDAPHGSNPDAWNYQAVIYGPMVLARDENIDADYNKPVQVVADANGEVKLTPVKPTREGTRMEFLVPTTDGNIHMVDYSSVDGWKDKKICTWLPKKQ
;
A
#
# COMPACT_ATOMS: atom_id res chain seq x y z
N MET A 1 36.67 -46.04 21.59
CA MET A 1 35.41 -45.41 22.08
C MET A 1 35.60 -43.90 22.07
N THR A 2 34.50 -43.18 21.87
CA THR A 2 34.30 -41.71 21.90
C THR A 2 34.76 -40.84 20.71
N ASN A 3 33.79 -40.09 20.20
CA ASN A 3 33.85 -38.78 19.51
C ASN A 3 34.07 -38.69 18.00
N ILE A 4 33.16 -39.22 17.17
CA ILE A 4 32.84 -38.64 15.85
C ILE A 4 31.37 -38.92 15.49
N THR A 5 30.38 -38.22 16.08
CA THR A 5 28.96 -38.35 15.63
C THR A 5 28.02 -37.24 16.11
N LYS A 6 28.45 -35.97 16.18
CA LYS A 6 27.54 -34.84 16.48
C LYS A 6 27.57 -33.64 15.53
N THR A 7 28.35 -33.67 14.44
CA THR A 7 28.48 -32.50 13.55
C THR A 7 27.79 -32.67 12.19
N LEU A 8 27.25 -33.85 11.85
CA LEU A 8 26.59 -34.07 10.56
C LEU A 8 25.06 -33.86 10.53
N CYS A 9 24.39 -33.68 11.67
CA CYS A 9 22.92 -33.53 11.71
C CYS A 9 22.42 -32.07 11.61
N LEU A 10 23.28 -31.05 11.73
CA LEU A 10 22.86 -29.64 11.55
C LEU A 10 22.99 -29.13 10.10
N GLY A 11 23.78 -29.78 9.24
CA GLY A 11 23.97 -29.35 7.85
C GLY A 11 22.83 -29.72 6.90
N ALA A 12 22.10 -30.80 7.18
CA ALA A 12 21.06 -31.31 6.29
C ALA A 12 19.73 -30.53 6.38
N ALA A 13 19.40 -29.94 7.53
CA ALA A 13 18.16 -29.17 7.70
C ALA A 13 18.18 -27.82 6.96
N MET A 14 19.36 -27.23 6.73
CA MET A 14 19.49 -25.94 6.03
C MET A 14 19.40 -26.05 4.51
N MET A 15 19.73 -27.20 3.91
CA MET A 15 19.60 -27.41 2.45
C MET A 15 18.17 -27.75 2.00
N LEU A 16 17.29 -28.17 2.92
CA LEU A 16 15.88 -28.45 2.62
C LEU A 16 14.99 -27.19 2.59
N ALA A 17 15.47 -26.04 3.08
CA ALA A 17 14.70 -24.80 3.09
C ALA A 17 14.59 -24.12 1.70
N LEU A 18 15.42 -24.51 0.73
CA LEU A 18 15.51 -23.81 -0.56
C LEU A 18 14.52 -24.32 -1.62
N SER A 19 13.92 -25.49 -1.44
CA SER A 19 12.87 -26.04 -2.31
C SER A 19 11.48 -26.12 -1.63
N ALA A 20 11.39 -25.80 -0.34
CA ALA A 20 10.21 -26.03 0.49
C ALA A 20 9.25 -24.83 0.63
N SER A 21 9.59 -23.63 0.13
CA SER A 21 8.73 -22.44 0.34
C SER A 21 7.32 -22.57 -0.28
N ALA A 22 7.17 -23.38 -1.33
CA ALA A 22 5.87 -23.67 -1.95
C ALA A 22 5.12 -24.87 -1.33
N GLN A 23 5.73 -25.66 -0.43
CA GLN A 23 5.07 -26.85 0.16
C GLN A 23 4.07 -26.52 1.27
N ASN A 24 4.15 -25.32 1.85
CA ASN A 24 3.34 -24.93 3.02
C ASN A 24 2.13 -24.03 2.66
N GLU A 25 1.96 -23.69 1.39
CA GLU A 25 0.78 -22.98 0.88
C GLU A 25 -0.19 -23.98 0.25
N LYS A 26 -1.48 -23.89 0.64
CA LYS A 26 -2.56 -24.68 0.08
C LYS A 26 -3.30 -23.97 -1.05
N VAL A 27 -3.21 -22.64 -1.07
CA VAL A 27 -3.82 -21.81 -2.10
C VAL A 27 -2.73 -21.25 -3.00
N LYS A 28 -2.82 -21.53 -4.29
CA LYS A 28 -1.99 -20.90 -5.31
C LYS A 28 -2.63 -19.57 -5.71
N ASP A 29 -1.83 -18.52 -5.76
CA ASP A 29 -2.29 -17.25 -6.32
C ASP A 29 -2.65 -17.38 -7.81
N LEU A 30 -3.72 -16.71 -8.23
CA LEU A 30 -4.16 -16.62 -9.61
C LEU A 30 -3.33 -15.64 -10.43
N ILE A 31 -2.84 -14.58 -9.78
CA ILE A 31 -1.93 -13.59 -10.35
C ILE A 31 -0.79 -13.41 -9.38
N SER A 32 0.44 -13.35 -9.87
CA SER A 32 1.66 -13.20 -9.07
C SER A 32 2.51 -12.05 -9.60
N PRO A 33 3.21 -11.31 -8.73
CA PRO A 33 4.17 -10.31 -9.16
C PRO A 33 5.24 -10.93 -10.06
N LEU A 34 5.86 -10.11 -10.91
CA LEU A 34 7.07 -10.52 -11.61
C LEU A 34 8.22 -10.72 -10.60
N SER A 35 9.27 -11.42 -11.04
CA SER A 35 10.52 -11.48 -10.28
C SER A 35 11.13 -10.09 -10.11
N ASP A 36 11.95 -9.93 -9.07
CA ASP A 36 12.78 -8.74 -8.85
C ASP A 36 13.44 -8.27 -10.16
N HIS A 37 13.45 -6.95 -10.36
CA HIS A 37 14.07 -6.29 -11.51
C HIS A 37 13.59 -6.77 -12.90
N SER A 38 12.43 -7.43 -12.96
CA SER A 38 11.84 -7.86 -14.24
C SER A 38 10.91 -6.81 -14.86
N ILE A 39 10.77 -5.65 -14.21
CA ILE A 39 10.10 -4.47 -14.74
C ILE A 39 10.96 -3.24 -14.43
N GLN A 40 11.10 -2.36 -15.42
CA GLN A 40 11.63 -1.02 -15.27
C GLN A 40 10.56 -0.05 -15.76
N LEU A 41 10.12 0.87 -14.89
CA LEU A 41 9.25 1.97 -15.29
C LEU A 41 10.11 3.08 -15.89
N HIS A 42 9.50 3.93 -16.70
CA HIS A 42 10.12 5.12 -17.30
C HIS A 42 9.20 6.33 -17.09
N GLY A 43 9.77 7.51 -16.89
CA GLY A 43 9.02 8.76 -16.84
C GLY A 43 8.16 8.94 -15.57
N TYR A 44 6.83 8.93 -15.72
CA TYR A 44 5.88 9.50 -14.76
C TYR A 44 6.10 9.05 -13.31
N PHE A 45 5.94 7.75 -13.01
CA PHE A 45 6.18 7.24 -11.66
C PHE A 45 7.63 6.93 -11.35
N ASP A 46 8.45 6.65 -12.37
CA ASP A 46 9.86 6.28 -12.17
C ASP A 46 10.65 7.43 -11.52
N ASN A 47 10.37 8.67 -11.95
CA ASN A 47 10.97 9.86 -11.34
C ASN A 47 10.62 10.00 -9.85
N ASP A 48 9.38 9.71 -9.47
CA ASP A 48 8.95 9.75 -8.06
C ASP A 48 9.67 8.69 -7.23
N ILE A 49 9.75 7.46 -7.76
CA ILE A 49 10.46 6.36 -7.12
C ILE A 49 11.94 6.71 -6.95
N HIS A 50 12.58 7.21 -8.00
CA HIS A 50 13.99 7.62 -7.96
C HIS A 50 14.24 8.73 -6.94
N ASN A 51 13.43 9.80 -6.95
CA ASN A 51 13.55 10.89 -5.99
C ASN A 51 13.41 10.42 -4.54
N SER A 52 12.52 9.47 -4.27
CA SER A 52 12.39 8.89 -2.94
C SER A 52 13.59 8.02 -2.58
N VAL A 53 14.09 7.18 -3.49
CA VAL A 53 15.30 6.39 -3.25
C VAL A 53 16.48 7.29 -2.91
N GLU A 54 16.74 8.31 -3.73
CA GLU A 54 17.88 9.20 -3.55
C GLU A 54 17.77 10.06 -2.29
N HIS A 55 16.64 10.74 -2.10
CA HIS A 55 16.54 11.77 -1.07
C HIS A 55 15.96 11.27 0.26
N TRP A 56 15.25 10.13 0.25
CA TRP A 56 14.75 9.48 1.48
C TRP A 56 15.65 8.30 1.87
N ASN A 57 15.58 7.19 1.14
CA ASN A 57 16.21 5.93 1.58
C ASN A 57 17.73 5.98 1.63
N LYS A 58 18.37 6.66 0.68
CA LYS A 58 19.82 6.93 0.67
C LYS A 58 20.17 8.25 1.37
N GLY A 59 19.25 9.20 1.33
CA GLY A 59 19.40 10.54 1.89
C GLY A 59 19.07 10.61 3.38
N VAL A 60 17.89 11.16 3.70
CA VAL A 60 17.62 11.69 5.06
C VAL A 60 17.23 10.65 6.11
N VAL A 61 17.05 9.37 5.76
CA VAL A 61 16.68 8.34 6.76
C VAL A 61 17.81 8.14 7.78
N PRO A 62 17.57 8.40 9.09
CA PRO A 62 18.61 8.36 10.10
C PRO A 62 18.75 6.95 10.69
N TYR A 63 19.11 5.95 9.86
CA TYR A 63 19.08 4.52 10.24
C TYR A 63 19.73 4.20 11.58
N ASP A 64 20.90 4.78 11.86
CA ASP A 64 21.63 4.51 13.11
C ASP A 64 20.87 5.06 14.33
N ARG A 65 20.33 6.28 14.24
CA ARG A 65 19.54 6.90 15.31
C ARG A 65 18.21 6.18 15.54
N LEU A 66 17.61 5.62 14.49
CA LEU A 66 16.39 4.81 14.61
C LEU A 66 16.64 3.52 15.40
N MET A 67 17.84 2.92 15.30
CA MET A 67 18.17 1.71 16.06
C MET A 67 18.49 1.98 17.53
N GLU A 68 18.87 3.21 17.90
CA GLU A 68 19.17 3.57 19.29
C GLU A 68 17.97 3.38 20.22
N PHE A 69 16.74 3.43 19.70
CA PHE A 69 15.55 3.12 20.49
C PHE A 69 15.50 1.68 21.00
N TYR A 70 16.30 0.76 20.45
CA TYR A 70 16.45 -0.60 20.97
C TYR A 70 17.47 -0.71 22.11
N ASP A 71 18.24 0.35 22.40
CA ASP A 71 19.07 0.42 23.59
C ASP A 71 18.18 0.72 24.81
N ASN A 72 18.10 -0.23 25.74
CA ASN A 72 17.29 -0.09 26.94
C ASN A 72 17.77 1.02 27.90
N ASN A 73 18.97 1.59 27.67
CA ASN A 73 19.45 2.77 28.40
C ASN A 73 18.95 4.09 27.81
N VAL A 74 18.33 4.07 26.64
CA VAL A 74 17.78 5.25 25.96
C VAL A 74 16.31 5.40 26.33
N ASN A 75 15.94 6.58 26.82
CA ASN A 75 14.53 6.91 27.06
C ASN A 75 13.81 7.09 25.73
N ARG A 76 12.83 6.23 25.45
CA ARG A 76 11.97 6.40 24.28
C ARG A 76 11.10 7.65 24.42
N PRO A 77 10.96 8.46 23.36
CA PRO A 77 10.12 9.66 23.39
C PRO A 77 8.63 9.34 23.26
N ASN A 78 8.27 8.17 22.72
CA ASN A 78 6.90 7.77 22.44
C ASN A 78 6.74 6.24 22.49
N PHE A 79 5.50 5.75 22.48
CA PHE A 79 5.21 4.33 22.25
C PHE A 79 5.49 3.95 20.78
N ALA A 80 5.72 2.67 20.51
CA ALA A 80 5.87 2.06 19.18
C ALA A 80 7.03 2.59 18.31
N VAL A 81 7.99 3.35 18.86
CA VAL A 81 9.12 3.93 18.11
C VAL A 81 10.03 2.86 17.50
N GLY A 82 10.03 1.64 18.04
CA GLY A 82 10.79 0.51 17.53
C GLY A 82 10.35 0.03 16.15
N GLU A 83 9.20 0.48 15.63
CA GLU A 83 8.80 0.15 14.25
C GLU A 83 9.68 0.85 13.20
N MET A 84 10.28 2.00 13.56
CA MET A 84 10.67 3.01 12.58
C MET A 84 11.84 2.54 11.70
N TRP A 85 12.88 2.00 12.33
CA TRP A 85 14.02 1.41 11.62
C TRP A 85 13.54 0.31 10.66
N ALA A 86 12.70 -0.59 11.14
CA ALA A 86 12.28 -1.74 10.36
C ALA A 86 11.35 -1.36 9.19
N LYS A 87 10.53 -0.31 9.32
CA LYS A 87 9.77 0.26 8.19
C LYS A 87 10.69 0.86 7.11
N ALA A 88 11.77 1.52 7.51
CA ALA A 88 12.76 2.03 6.56
C ALA A 88 13.48 0.90 5.82
N VAL A 89 13.92 -0.14 6.54
CA VAL A 89 14.53 -1.34 5.92
C VAL A 89 13.54 -2.04 5.00
N ARG A 90 12.28 -2.17 5.41
CA ARG A 90 11.21 -2.80 4.64
C ARG A 90 10.99 -2.10 3.29
N SER A 91 10.84 -0.77 3.29
CA SER A 91 10.64 -0.02 2.05
C SER A 91 11.90 0.00 1.19
N GLY A 92 13.08 0.19 1.79
CA GLY A 92 14.35 0.14 1.07
C GLY A 92 14.60 -1.21 0.39
N ALA A 93 14.30 -2.33 1.04
CA ALA A 93 14.45 -3.67 0.45
C ALA A 93 13.54 -3.89 -0.78
N MET A 94 12.29 -3.40 -0.72
CA MET A 94 11.36 -3.47 -1.84
C MET A 94 11.73 -2.53 -2.99
N LEU A 95 12.25 -1.34 -2.68
CA LEU A 95 12.78 -0.41 -3.70
C LEU A 95 14.03 -0.98 -4.36
N TYR A 96 14.90 -1.63 -3.60
CA TYR A 96 16.05 -2.38 -4.13
C TYR A 96 15.60 -3.56 -5.01
N ALA A 97 14.52 -4.26 -4.66
CA ALA A 97 13.94 -5.32 -5.49
C ALA A 97 13.57 -4.81 -6.90
N TYR A 98 13.13 -3.54 -6.98
CA TYR A 98 12.81 -2.86 -8.23
C TYR A 98 14.07 -2.39 -8.98
N ASN A 99 14.88 -1.52 -8.39
CA ASN A 99 15.93 -0.78 -9.13
C ASN A 99 17.33 -1.42 -9.06
N LYS A 100 17.57 -2.36 -8.14
CA LYS A 100 18.87 -2.98 -7.86
C LYS A 100 20.02 -1.97 -7.62
N ASP A 101 19.70 -0.81 -7.05
CA ASP A 101 20.69 0.23 -6.73
C ASP A 101 21.78 -0.28 -5.76
N PRO A 102 23.08 -0.21 -6.13
CA PRO A 102 24.17 -0.79 -5.35
C PRO A 102 24.46 -0.02 -4.05
N GLU A 103 24.23 1.29 -4.02
CA GLU A 103 24.46 2.11 -2.82
C GLU A 103 23.37 1.83 -1.78
N LEU A 104 22.11 1.78 -2.21
CA LEU A 104 20.99 1.37 -1.37
C LEU A 104 21.20 -0.04 -0.81
N LYS A 105 21.70 -0.98 -1.63
CA LYS A 105 22.09 -2.31 -1.15
C LYS A 105 23.09 -2.21 0.01
N GLN A 106 24.15 -1.45 -0.16
CA GLN A 106 25.20 -1.31 0.86
C GLN A 106 24.66 -0.69 2.15
N ILE A 107 23.80 0.32 2.06
CA ILE A 107 23.12 0.93 3.21
C ILE A 107 22.29 -0.13 3.97
N LEU A 108 21.49 -0.92 3.25
CA LEU A 108 20.64 -1.96 3.83
C LEU A 108 21.48 -3.06 4.49
N VAL A 109 22.53 -3.53 3.83
CA VAL A 109 23.47 -4.53 4.39
C VAL A 109 24.14 -3.98 5.66
N ASN A 110 24.59 -2.73 5.63
CA ASN A 110 25.25 -2.11 6.78
C ASN A 110 24.31 -1.95 7.98
N THR A 111 23.10 -1.42 7.76
CA THR A 111 22.16 -1.20 8.86
C THR A 111 21.65 -2.51 9.45
N VAL A 112 21.38 -3.53 8.61
CA VAL A 112 21.00 -4.87 9.11
C VAL A 112 22.13 -5.54 9.86
N ASN A 113 23.40 -5.39 9.45
CA ASN A 113 24.52 -5.90 10.25
C ASN A 113 24.64 -5.20 11.61
N LYS A 114 24.38 -3.89 11.69
CA LYS A 114 24.44 -3.13 12.94
C LYS A 114 23.34 -3.52 13.94
N VAL A 115 22.14 -3.87 13.46
CA VAL A 115 21.00 -4.18 14.34
C VAL A 115 21.25 -5.39 15.25
N PHE A 116 22.14 -6.31 14.85
CA PHE A 116 22.52 -7.48 15.65
C PHE A 116 23.08 -7.12 17.04
N LYS A 117 23.61 -5.89 17.21
CA LYS A 117 24.07 -5.39 18.52
C LYS A 117 22.95 -5.22 19.55
N TYR A 118 21.71 -5.07 19.09
CA TYR A 118 20.53 -4.83 19.93
C TYR A 118 19.71 -6.11 20.18
N VAL A 119 20.20 -7.27 19.74
CA VAL A 119 19.54 -8.55 19.99
C VAL A 119 19.73 -8.91 21.46
N GLN A 120 18.62 -8.98 22.18
CA GLN A 120 18.56 -9.30 23.60
C GLN A 120 18.67 -10.81 23.86
N SER A 121 18.82 -11.20 25.12
CA SER A 121 19.11 -12.59 25.54
C SER A 121 18.01 -13.60 25.18
N ASN A 122 16.76 -13.17 25.06
CA ASN A 122 15.64 -13.99 24.58
C ASN A 122 15.51 -14.03 23.05
N GLY A 123 16.46 -13.45 22.32
CA GLY A 123 16.45 -13.39 20.85
C GLY A 123 15.63 -12.23 20.26
N ALA A 124 15.15 -11.32 21.11
CA ALA A 124 14.35 -10.17 20.74
C ALA A 124 15.17 -8.94 20.33
N ILE A 125 14.76 -8.21 19.30
CA ILE A 125 15.01 -6.76 19.18
C ILE A 125 13.77 -6.01 19.68
N ALA A 126 13.86 -5.31 20.80
CA ALA A 126 12.72 -4.61 21.40
C ALA A 126 13.17 -3.32 22.08
N CYS A 127 12.25 -2.35 22.19
CA CYS A 127 12.47 -1.09 22.92
C CYS A 127 12.26 -1.21 24.44
N SER A 128 12.13 -2.43 24.95
CA SER A 128 11.98 -2.72 26.38
C SER A 128 12.90 -3.87 26.78
N PRO A 129 13.40 -3.91 28.02
CA PRO A 129 14.25 -5.00 28.48
C PRO A 129 13.41 -6.28 28.67
N VAL A 130 14.08 -7.45 28.57
CA VAL A 130 13.43 -8.78 28.55
C VAL A 130 12.42 -8.98 29.68
N GLU A 131 12.72 -8.53 30.90
CA GLU A 131 11.85 -8.68 32.07
C GLU A 131 10.57 -7.84 32.03
N LYS A 132 10.48 -6.87 31.12
CA LYS A 132 9.29 -6.05 30.88
C LYS A 132 8.51 -6.46 29.64
N GLN A 133 9.02 -7.43 28.87
CA GLN A 133 8.33 -7.94 27.69
C GLN A 133 7.24 -8.95 28.10
N PRO A 134 6.07 -8.94 27.42
CA PRO A 134 5.68 -8.00 26.38
C PRO A 134 5.20 -6.65 26.97
N ASP A 135 5.74 -5.53 26.47
CA ASP A 135 5.36 -4.19 26.90
C ASP A 135 4.13 -3.69 26.13
N ALA A 136 2.94 -4.09 26.61
CA ALA A 136 1.66 -3.77 25.99
C ALA A 136 1.48 -2.27 25.70
N LYS A 137 1.69 -1.41 26.70
CA LYS A 137 1.50 0.06 26.55
C LYS A 137 2.59 0.70 25.68
N GLY A 138 3.77 0.08 25.62
CA GLY A 138 4.84 0.47 24.73
C GLY A 138 4.60 0.13 23.26
N GLY A 139 3.60 -0.70 22.96
CA GLY A 139 3.34 -1.16 21.59
C GLY A 139 4.29 -2.24 21.12
N ASP A 140 4.86 -3.03 22.05
CA ASP A 140 5.88 -4.03 21.77
C ASP A 140 5.52 -4.91 20.57
N LEU A 141 4.42 -5.67 20.61
CA LEU A 141 4.05 -6.61 19.53
C LEU A 141 3.94 -5.98 18.13
N TRP A 142 3.57 -4.70 18.05
CA TRP A 142 3.54 -3.96 16.79
C TRP A 142 4.95 -3.62 16.29
N GLU A 143 5.86 -3.24 17.18
CA GLU A 143 7.29 -3.07 16.86
C GLU A 143 7.89 -4.41 16.40
N ARG A 144 7.66 -5.50 17.16
CA ARG A 144 8.12 -6.87 16.84
C ARG A 144 7.68 -7.30 15.44
N LYS A 145 6.42 -7.01 15.08
CA LYS A 145 5.89 -7.25 13.74
C LYS A 145 6.74 -6.53 12.68
N TYR A 146 6.98 -5.22 12.83
CA TYR A 146 7.72 -4.49 11.81
C TYR A 146 9.15 -4.96 11.70
N ILE A 147 9.80 -5.29 12.82
CA ILE A 147 11.15 -5.88 12.82
C ILE A 147 11.17 -7.15 11.97
N MET A 148 10.25 -8.09 12.23
CA MET A 148 10.15 -9.30 11.41
C MET A 148 9.83 -9.00 9.95
N LEU A 149 8.94 -8.04 9.66
CA LEU A 149 8.61 -7.65 8.29
C LEU A 149 9.81 -7.03 7.57
N GLY A 150 10.54 -6.10 8.19
CA GLY A 150 11.74 -5.48 7.64
C GLY A 150 12.83 -6.50 7.33
N LEU A 151 13.13 -7.37 8.31
CA LEU A 151 14.08 -8.46 8.12
C LEU A 151 13.62 -9.46 7.04
N SER A 152 12.31 -9.77 6.97
CA SER A 152 11.78 -10.67 5.95
C SER A 152 11.93 -10.12 4.54
N GLN A 153 11.72 -8.81 4.34
CA GLN A 153 11.90 -8.17 3.03
C GLN A 153 13.38 -8.07 2.67
N TYR A 154 14.24 -7.73 3.63
CA TYR A 154 15.68 -7.77 3.43
C TYR A 154 16.15 -9.17 2.99
N TYR A 155 15.72 -10.21 3.70
CA TYR A 155 16.07 -11.60 3.39
C TYR A 155 15.57 -12.03 2.00
N ALA A 156 14.37 -11.60 1.61
CA ALA A 156 13.77 -11.94 0.33
C ALA A 156 14.46 -11.26 -0.86
N HIS A 157 14.79 -9.97 -0.74
CA HIS A 157 15.14 -9.11 -1.88
C HIS A 157 16.58 -8.61 -1.91
N VAL A 158 17.24 -8.53 -0.75
CA VAL A 158 18.58 -7.94 -0.61
C VAL A 158 19.63 -9.03 -0.49
N GLU A 159 19.64 -9.78 0.62
CA GLU A 159 20.57 -10.88 0.86
C GLU A 159 19.93 -11.99 1.70
N LYS A 160 20.01 -13.23 1.20
CA LYS A 160 19.56 -14.44 1.90
C LYS A 160 20.53 -14.89 3.00
N ASP A 161 20.92 -13.96 3.87
CA ASP A 161 21.86 -14.22 4.97
C ASP A 161 21.23 -15.19 6.01
N PRO A 162 21.83 -16.37 6.26
CA PRO A 162 21.34 -17.31 7.27
C PRO A 162 21.25 -16.73 8.69
N ARG A 163 22.07 -15.73 9.02
CA ARG A 163 22.04 -15.03 10.31
C ARG A 163 20.74 -14.25 10.47
N VAL A 164 20.27 -13.61 9.39
CA VAL A 164 19.00 -12.86 9.38
C VAL A 164 17.81 -13.80 9.51
N LEU A 165 17.81 -14.94 8.79
CA LEU A 165 16.77 -15.95 8.96
C LEU A 165 16.72 -16.47 10.41
N LYS A 166 17.88 -16.76 11.01
CA LYS A 166 17.95 -17.19 12.41
C LYS A 166 17.42 -16.12 13.36
N LEU A 167 17.72 -14.85 13.12
CA LEU A 167 17.20 -13.73 13.90
C LEU A 167 15.68 -13.61 13.77
N MET A 168 15.11 -13.71 12.55
CA MET A 168 13.66 -13.72 12.35
C MET A 168 12.97 -14.86 13.12
N ILE A 169 13.57 -16.06 13.10
CA ILE A 169 13.06 -17.21 13.86
C ILE A 169 13.15 -16.97 15.37
N ALA A 170 14.25 -16.41 15.87
CA ALA A 170 14.41 -16.08 17.29
C ALA A 170 13.41 -15.01 17.75
N GLU A 171 13.24 -13.97 16.93
CA GLU A 171 12.29 -12.88 17.11
C GLU A 171 10.84 -13.40 17.22
N ALA A 172 10.46 -14.31 16.31
CA ALA A 172 9.16 -14.97 16.32
C ALA A 172 8.99 -15.92 17.51
N ASN A 173 10.03 -16.70 17.83
CA ASN A 173 10.03 -17.61 18.97
C ASN A 173 9.81 -16.86 20.29
N SER A 174 10.46 -15.72 20.49
CA SER A 174 10.28 -14.97 21.73
C SER A 174 8.85 -14.43 21.89
N VAL A 175 8.15 -14.11 20.79
CA VAL A 175 6.73 -13.73 20.84
C VAL A 175 5.84 -14.92 21.20
N ILE A 176 5.99 -16.07 20.54
CA ILE A 176 5.16 -17.26 20.84
C ILE A 176 5.45 -17.83 22.24
N ASP A 177 6.64 -17.62 22.79
CA ASP A 177 7.01 -18.06 24.14
C ASP A 177 6.30 -17.21 25.21
N GLN A 178 6.01 -15.94 24.91
CA GLN A 178 5.39 -14.99 25.83
C GLN A 178 3.87 -14.89 25.69
N ILE A 179 3.33 -15.03 24.47
CA ILE A 179 1.92 -14.84 24.16
C ILE A 179 1.22 -16.18 23.88
N GLY A 180 0.07 -16.40 24.51
CA GLY A 180 -0.72 -17.61 24.31
C GLY A 180 -1.74 -17.83 25.41
N ASP A 181 -2.28 -19.04 25.50
CA ASP A 181 -3.10 -19.45 26.65
C ASP A 181 -2.25 -19.58 27.93
N ALA A 182 -2.90 -19.48 29.09
CA ALA A 182 -2.25 -19.54 30.40
C ALA A 182 -1.29 -20.76 30.51
N PRO A 183 -0.08 -20.60 31.07
CA PRO A 183 0.39 -19.47 31.88
C PRO A 183 0.98 -18.29 31.08
N LYS A 184 0.91 -18.31 29.74
CA LYS A 184 1.39 -17.20 28.89
C LYS A 184 0.45 -15.99 29.00
N VAL A 185 0.92 -14.86 28.49
CA VAL A 185 0.16 -13.61 28.47
C VAL A 185 -0.92 -13.68 27.39
N ASP A 186 -2.17 -13.40 27.76
CA ASP A 186 -3.28 -13.36 26.80
C ASP A 186 -3.10 -12.16 25.85
N ILE A 187 -3.21 -12.41 24.54
CA ILE A 187 -3.09 -11.38 23.50
C ILE A 187 -4.11 -10.25 23.69
N ASN A 188 -5.29 -10.53 24.24
CA ASN A 188 -6.30 -9.51 24.52
C ASN A 188 -5.87 -8.50 25.58
N THR A 189 -4.80 -8.76 26.34
CA THR A 189 -4.22 -7.78 27.28
C THR A 189 -3.19 -6.86 26.63
N GLN A 190 -2.80 -7.14 25.38
CA GLN A 190 -1.74 -6.43 24.67
C GLN A 190 -2.29 -5.26 23.85
N GLY A 191 -1.37 -4.38 23.43
CA GLY A 191 -1.66 -3.19 22.63
C GLY A 191 -1.76 -1.90 23.45
N TRP A 192 -1.40 -0.80 22.82
CA TRP A 192 -1.55 0.56 23.36
C TRP A 192 -2.98 1.08 23.17
N SER A 193 -3.67 0.63 22.12
CA SER A 193 -5.00 1.13 21.79
C SER A 193 -6.04 0.49 22.71
N ARG A 194 -7.23 1.11 22.76
CA ARG A 194 -8.36 0.58 23.54
C ARG A 194 -8.72 -0.86 23.11
N THR A 195 -8.63 -1.12 21.81
CA THR A 195 -9.11 -2.34 21.15
C THR A 195 -7.98 -3.34 20.91
N GLY A 196 -6.71 -2.93 21.00
CA GLY A 196 -5.55 -3.81 20.87
C GLY A 196 -5.40 -4.47 19.50
N ILE A 197 -6.13 -4.01 18.48
CA ILE A 197 -6.14 -4.57 17.12
C ILE A 197 -4.73 -4.64 16.55
N GLU A 198 -3.92 -3.61 16.79
CA GLU A 198 -2.55 -3.51 16.33
C GLU A 198 -1.68 -4.71 16.72
N SER A 199 -1.89 -5.27 17.91
CA SER A 199 -1.08 -6.38 18.45
C SER A 199 -1.29 -7.67 17.67
N TYR A 200 -2.49 -7.86 17.12
CA TYR A 200 -2.83 -9.02 16.29
C TYR A 200 -2.16 -9.00 14.92
N SER A 201 -1.65 -7.84 14.48
CA SER A 201 -1.04 -7.72 13.16
C SER A 201 0.34 -8.39 13.04
N VAL A 202 0.88 -8.92 14.14
CA VAL A 202 1.99 -9.87 14.16
C VAL A 202 1.69 -11.16 13.37
N MET A 203 0.42 -11.43 13.05
CA MET A 203 -0.01 -12.56 12.23
C MET A 203 0.68 -12.61 10.85
N GLU A 204 0.86 -11.47 10.17
CA GLU A 204 1.50 -11.46 8.84
C GLU A 204 2.93 -12.01 8.86
N PRO A 205 3.88 -11.46 9.64
CA PRO A 205 5.24 -11.99 9.68
C PRO A 205 5.31 -13.43 10.19
N MET A 206 4.45 -13.83 11.13
CA MET A 206 4.38 -15.22 11.61
C MET A 206 4.02 -16.20 10.48
N MET A 207 3.00 -15.87 9.67
CA MET A 207 2.64 -16.70 8.52
C MET A 207 3.72 -16.71 7.44
N ARG A 208 4.45 -15.61 7.23
CA ARG A 208 5.62 -15.59 6.33
C ARG A 208 6.73 -16.52 6.82
N ILE A 209 7.01 -16.54 8.12
CA ILE A 209 8.02 -17.42 8.72
C ILE A 209 7.54 -18.89 8.66
N TYR A 210 6.26 -19.17 8.88
CA TYR A 210 5.69 -20.51 8.66
C TYR A 210 5.94 -20.99 7.24
N LYS A 211 5.70 -20.14 6.22
CA LYS A 211 5.96 -20.51 4.83
C LYS A 211 7.42 -20.83 4.54
N LEU A 212 8.34 -20.08 5.15
CA LEU A 212 9.78 -20.30 5.01
C LEU A 212 10.28 -21.56 5.75
N THR A 213 9.67 -21.92 6.88
CA THR A 213 10.24 -22.93 7.80
C THR A 213 9.45 -24.23 7.89
N GLY A 214 8.14 -24.19 7.60
CA GLY A 214 7.21 -25.30 7.87
C GLY A 214 6.92 -25.54 9.36
N ASP A 215 7.43 -24.71 10.27
CA ASP A 215 7.23 -24.91 11.71
C ASP A 215 5.79 -24.54 12.12
N LYS A 216 5.00 -25.57 12.43
CA LYS A 216 3.58 -25.45 12.75
C LYS A 216 3.29 -24.56 13.96
N ARG A 217 4.26 -24.31 14.85
CA ARG A 217 4.05 -23.42 16.01
C ARG A 217 3.58 -22.02 15.59
N TYR A 218 4.05 -21.52 14.45
CA TYR A 218 3.62 -20.22 13.92
C TYR A 218 2.18 -20.24 13.37
N LEU A 219 1.81 -21.31 12.68
CA LEU A 219 0.43 -21.51 12.22
C LEU A 219 -0.53 -21.67 13.40
N ASP A 220 -0.15 -22.46 14.40
CA ASP A 220 -0.94 -22.68 15.61
C ASP A 220 -1.10 -21.38 16.41
N PHE A 221 -0.04 -20.56 16.48
CA PHE A 221 -0.11 -19.23 17.08
C PHE A 221 -1.08 -18.31 16.34
N CYS A 222 -1.03 -18.24 15.01
CA CYS A 222 -2.00 -17.46 14.24
C CYS A 222 -3.43 -18.00 14.37
N THR A 223 -3.59 -19.32 14.49
CA THR A 223 -4.89 -19.94 14.80
C THR A 223 -5.42 -19.47 16.16
N TYR A 224 -4.55 -19.38 17.17
CA TYR A 224 -4.88 -18.80 18.48
C TYR A 224 -5.31 -17.34 18.36
N LEU A 225 -4.57 -16.51 17.61
CA LEU A 225 -4.92 -15.10 17.38
C LEU A 225 -6.30 -14.95 16.73
N ILE A 226 -6.61 -15.78 15.73
CA ILE A 226 -7.92 -15.80 15.07
C ILE A 226 -9.03 -16.19 16.04
N LYS A 227 -8.83 -17.21 16.88
CA LYS A 227 -9.79 -17.62 17.92
C LYS A 227 -10.03 -16.51 18.95
N LYS A 228 -9.02 -15.70 19.25
CA LYS A 228 -9.13 -14.55 20.16
C LYS A 228 -9.80 -13.32 19.52
N GLY A 229 -10.09 -13.38 18.22
CA GLY A 229 -11.00 -12.46 17.52
C GLY A 229 -10.34 -11.26 16.85
N GLY A 230 -9.01 -11.10 16.94
CA GLY A 230 -8.33 -9.97 16.31
C GLY A 230 -8.54 -8.62 16.99
N CYS A 231 -9.31 -8.57 18.10
CA CYS A 231 -9.70 -7.36 18.80
C CYS A 231 -10.11 -7.66 20.24
N ARG A 232 -9.74 -6.79 21.18
CA ARG A 232 -10.19 -6.84 22.58
C ARG A 232 -11.69 -6.55 22.65
N GLY A 233 -12.46 -7.55 23.10
CA GLY A 233 -13.90 -7.43 23.35
C GLY A 233 -14.78 -7.47 22.10
N ALA A 234 -14.23 -7.84 20.94
CA ALA A 234 -14.98 -8.08 19.71
C ALA A 234 -14.26 -9.13 18.84
N ASN A 235 -14.92 -9.63 17.80
CA ASN A 235 -14.29 -10.50 16.82
C ASN A 235 -14.40 -9.87 15.43
N ILE A 236 -13.36 -9.14 15.01
CA ILE A 236 -13.38 -8.40 13.73
C ILE A 236 -13.43 -9.32 12.51
N PHE A 237 -13.02 -10.59 12.65
CA PHE A 237 -13.14 -11.59 11.60
C PHE A 237 -14.60 -12.05 11.44
N GLN A 238 -15.27 -12.34 12.56
CA GLN A 238 -16.69 -12.70 12.56
C GLN A 238 -17.56 -11.51 12.13
N GLU A 239 -17.28 -10.31 12.63
CA GLU A 239 -18.00 -9.09 12.23
C GLU A 239 -17.93 -8.87 10.71
N SER A 240 -16.78 -9.13 10.05
CA SER A 240 -16.70 -9.05 8.60
C SER A 240 -17.43 -10.20 7.90
N LEU A 241 -17.40 -11.43 8.42
CA LEU A 241 -18.24 -12.53 7.91
C LEU A 241 -19.73 -12.18 7.96
N ASP A 242 -20.15 -11.51 9.02
CA ASP A 242 -21.53 -11.06 9.24
C ASP A 242 -21.87 -9.77 8.46
N ASN A 243 -20.94 -9.28 7.62
CA ASN A 243 -21.08 -8.04 6.85
C ASN A 243 -21.39 -6.81 7.72
N VAL A 244 -20.85 -6.77 8.94
CA VAL A 244 -20.92 -5.58 9.79
C VAL A 244 -20.19 -4.44 9.10
N ARG A 245 -20.85 -3.28 9.05
CA ARG A 245 -20.29 -2.04 8.49
C ARG A 245 -19.00 -1.68 9.24
N PRO A 246 -17.87 -1.36 8.55
CA PRO A 246 -16.55 -1.16 9.15
C PRO A 246 -16.54 -0.18 10.31
N ARG A 247 -17.25 0.95 10.18
CA ARG A 247 -17.43 1.89 11.27
C ARG A 247 -17.95 1.25 12.57
N LEU A 248 -18.82 0.25 12.51
CA LEU A 248 -19.43 -0.35 13.71
C LEU A 248 -18.59 -1.49 14.33
N MET A 249 -17.45 -1.82 13.72
CA MET A 249 -16.62 -2.96 14.11
C MET A 249 -15.66 -2.65 15.26
N GLY A 250 -15.00 -3.69 15.75
CA GLY A 250 -13.83 -3.55 16.61
C GLY A 250 -14.16 -2.91 17.95
N ASN A 251 -15.30 -3.29 18.55
CA ASN A 251 -15.72 -2.79 19.87
C ASN A 251 -15.78 -1.23 19.94
N GLY A 252 -16.20 -0.60 18.85
CA GLY A 252 -16.40 0.84 18.76
C GLY A 252 -15.13 1.67 18.63
N TYR A 253 -14.02 1.08 18.15
CA TYR A 253 -12.88 1.85 17.62
C TYR A 253 -12.13 1.05 16.54
N PRO A 254 -12.62 1.07 15.29
CA PRO A 254 -12.04 0.35 14.17
C PRO A 254 -10.92 1.17 13.51
N LYS A 255 -9.76 1.29 14.17
CA LYS A 255 -8.63 2.06 13.63
C LYS A 255 -8.17 1.50 12.29
N ALA A 256 -8.21 2.33 11.25
CA ALA A 256 -8.16 1.91 9.85
C ALA A 256 -6.87 1.16 9.50
N TYR A 257 -5.72 1.77 9.82
CA TYR A 257 -4.41 1.18 9.53
C TYR A 257 -4.14 -0.13 10.31
N GLU A 258 -4.53 -0.16 11.58
CA GLU A 258 -4.35 -1.32 12.46
C GLU A 258 -5.20 -2.49 11.97
N MET A 259 -6.46 -2.23 11.62
CA MET A 259 -7.37 -3.24 11.11
C MET A 259 -6.91 -3.82 9.77
N LEU A 260 -6.53 -2.98 8.79
CA LEU A 260 -5.97 -3.45 7.52
C LEU A 260 -4.73 -4.30 7.73
N SER A 261 -3.87 -3.90 8.67
CA SER A 261 -2.66 -4.64 9.03
C SER A 261 -2.94 -6.05 9.56
N VAL A 262 -4.05 -6.26 10.29
CA VAL A 262 -4.47 -7.61 10.73
C VAL A 262 -4.97 -8.42 9.54
N TYR A 263 -5.74 -7.81 8.65
CA TYR A 263 -6.29 -8.48 7.46
C TYR A 263 -5.20 -8.92 6.47
N GLU A 264 -4.08 -8.21 6.38
CA GLU A 264 -2.89 -8.69 5.67
C GLU A 264 -2.42 -10.06 6.19
N GLY A 265 -2.39 -10.24 7.51
CA GLY A 265 -2.06 -11.53 8.11
C GLY A 265 -3.14 -12.59 7.87
N LEU A 266 -4.42 -12.20 7.80
CA LEU A 266 -5.53 -13.13 7.57
C LEU A 266 -5.48 -13.73 6.16
N VAL A 267 -5.10 -12.92 5.16
CA VAL A 267 -4.87 -13.42 3.79
C VAL A 267 -3.70 -14.40 3.76
N GLU A 268 -2.58 -14.10 4.44
CA GLU A 268 -1.46 -15.04 4.52
C GLU A 268 -1.85 -16.35 5.26
N TYR A 269 -2.68 -16.25 6.30
CA TYR A 269 -3.25 -17.41 6.97
C TYR A 269 -4.15 -18.23 6.03
N TYR A 270 -5.02 -17.58 5.25
CA TYR A 270 -5.84 -18.23 4.22
C TYR A 270 -4.97 -18.98 3.19
N ARG A 271 -3.87 -18.37 2.70
CA ARG A 271 -2.97 -19.06 1.75
C ARG A 271 -2.43 -20.38 2.30
N CYS A 272 -2.12 -20.40 3.59
CA CYS A 272 -1.53 -21.58 4.24
C CYS A 272 -2.58 -22.63 4.62
N THR A 273 -3.82 -22.22 4.90
CA THR A 273 -4.87 -23.11 5.42
C THR A 273 -5.89 -23.57 4.40
N GLY A 274 -6.15 -22.76 3.37
CA GLY A 274 -7.24 -22.97 2.41
C GLY A 274 -8.64 -22.81 3.01
N GLU A 275 -8.77 -22.25 4.21
CA GLU A 275 -10.06 -22.04 4.86
C GLU A 275 -10.83 -20.88 4.20
N GLU A 276 -11.75 -21.20 3.28
CA GLU A 276 -12.49 -20.22 2.47
C GLU A 276 -13.21 -19.13 3.28
N LYS A 277 -13.66 -19.41 4.51
CA LYS A 277 -14.27 -18.37 5.37
C LYS A 277 -13.35 -17.17 5.60
N TRP A 278 -12.02 -17.36 5.64
CA TRP A 278 -11.08 -16.25 5.86
C TRP A 278 -10.85 -15.42 4.61
N LYS A 279 -10.94 -16.04 3.43
CA LYS A 279 -11.06 -15.32 2.17
C LYS A 279 -12.38 -14.54 2.13
N GLN A 280 -13.51 -15.16 2.48
CA GLN A 280 -14.81 -14.49 2.50
C GLN A 280 -14.85 -13.32 3.49
N SER A 281 -14.28 -13.47 4.68
CA SER A 281 -14.12 -12.40 5.68
C SER A 281 -13.38 -11.20 5.08
N THR A 282 -12.26 -11.45 4.39
CA THR A 282 -11.48 -10.40 3.72
C THR A 282 -12.28 -9.72 2.60
N LEU A 283 -13.00 -10.50 1.78
CA LEU A 283 -13.80 -9.97 0.67
C LEU A 283 -14.99 -9.14 1.16
N ASN A 284 -15.68 -9.57 2.22
CA ASN A 284 -16.75 -8.78 2.82
C ASN A 284 -16.24 -7.45 3.39
N LEU A 285 -15.07 -7.46 4.05
CA LEU A 285 -14.44 -6.21 4.49
C LEU A 285 -14.12 -5.32 3.30
N PHE A 286 -13.48 -5.86 2.25
CA PHE A 286 -13.14 -5.12 1.04
C PHE A 286 -14.35 -4.46 0.39
N GLU A 287 -15.45 -5.18 0.17
CA GLU A 287 -16.68 -4.62 -0.41
C GLU A 287 -17.28 -3.51 0.46
N ASN A 288 -17.24 -3.66 1.78
CA ASN A 288 -17.72 -2.61 2.68
C ASN A 288 -16.81 -1.37 2.68
N LEU A 289 -15.48 -1.54 2.69
CA LEU A 289 -14.53 -0.43 2.63
C LEU A 289 -14.69 0.37 1.33
N LYS A 290 -14.81 -0.33 0.19
CA LYS A 290 -15.07 0.29 -1.12
C LYS A 290 -16.30 1.18 -1.12
N LYS A 291 -17.35 0.74 -0.40
CA LYS A 291 -18.64 1.41 -0.37
C LYS A 291 -18.70 2.57 0.63
N TYR A 292 -18.09 2.41 1.80
CA TYR A 292 -18.32 3.30 2.93
C TYR A 292 -17.10 4.14 3.33
N GLU A 293 -15.88 3.72 2.99
CA GLU A 293 -14.66 4.33 3.55
C GLU A 293 -13.76 4.99 2.50
N ILE A 294 -13.64 4.42 1.29
CA ILE A 294 -12.68 4.92 0.32
C ILE A 294 -13.21 6.17 -0.43
N THR A 295 -12.50 7.29 -0.26
CA THR A 295 -12.84 8.59 -0.86
C THR A 295 -12.45 8.69 -2.34
N ILE A 296 -12.71 9.85 -2.94
CA ILE A 296 -12.38 10.13 -4.35
C ILE A 296 -10.87 10.08 -4.65
N ILE A 297 -10.00 10.26 -3.65
CA ILE A 297 -8.54 10.14 -3.80
C ILE A 297 -7.98 8.76 -3.40
N GLY A 298 -8.84 7.77 -3.16
CA GLY A 298 -8.43 6.37 -3.00
C GLY A 298 -7.94 5.96 -1.61
N ASN A 299 -8.19 6.76 -0.58
CA ASN A 299 -7.83 6.46 0.81
C ASN A 299 -9.07 6.62 1.72
N GLY A 300 -9.00 6.20 2.98
CA GLY A 300 -10.09 6.34 3.95
C GLY A 300 -9.60 6.49 5.39
N GLY A 301 -10.56 6.64 6.31
CA GLY A 301 -10.35 6.86 7.74
C GLY A 301 -10.39 8.33 8.12
N ALA A 302 -11.05 8.67 9.23
CA ALA A 302 -11.22 10.06 9.69
C ALA A 302 -11.28 10.18 11.23
N ASP A 303 -11.36 11.41 11.73
CA ASP A 303 -11.57 11.74 13.15
C ASP A 303 -12.99 12.17 13.52
N TYR A 304 -13.76 12.64 12.54
CA TYR A 304 -15.16 12.99 12.69
C TYR A 304 -16.02 12.31 11.63
N PRO A 305 -17.29 12.03 11.94
CA PRO A 305 -18.02 12.48 13.13
C PRO A 305 -18.05 11.48 14.31
N TYR A 306 -17.66 10.22 14.12
CA TYR A 306 -17.99 9.19 15.11
C TYR A 306 -16.86 8.85 16.10
N TYR A 307 -15.59 9.20 15.80
CA TYR A 307 -14.44 8.89 16.66
C TYR A 307 -13.58 10.06 17.21
N PRO A 308 -14.14 11.24 17.53
CA PRO A 308 -13.33 12.37 17.98
C PRO A 308 -12.69 12.13 19.35
N LYS A 309 -13.34 11.32 20.20
CA LYS A 309 -12.85 10.94 21.54
C LYS A 309 -11.47 10.24 21.50
N TRP A 310 -11.19 9.53 20.42
CA TRP A 310 -9.96 8.75 20.25
C TRP A 310 -8.98 9.40 19.26
N ARG A 311 -9.20 10.69 18.94
CA ARG A 311 -8.42 11.47 17.97
C ARG A 311 -8.42 10.89 16.55
N GLY A 312 -9.43 10.08 16.22
CA GLY A 312 -9.69 9.57 14.88
C GLY A 312 -8.83 8.43 14.38
N GLU A 313 -8.50 8.50 13.09
CA GLU A 313 -7.81 7.48 12.29
C GLU A 313 -8.61 6.17 12.14
N ALA A 314 -9.92 6.22 12.36
CA ALA A 314 -10.81 5.06 12.31
C ALA A 314 -11.66 5.06 11.05
N TRP A 315 -12.19 3.88 10.71
CA TRP A 315 -13.27 3.78 9.72
C TRP A 315 -14.48 4.55 10.22
N ASP A 316 -14.84 5.61 9.51
CA ASP A 316 -15.74 6.64 10.00
C ASP A 316 -16.83 7.00 8.98
N ASP A 317 -17.15 6.05 8.08
CA ASP A 317 -17.92 6.31 6.87
C ASP A 317 -17.26 7.39 5.99
N THR A 318 -15.92 7.34 5.88
CA THR A 318 -15.14 8.44 5.28
C THR A 318 -15.54 8.72 3.83
N ALA A 319 -16.02 7.73 3.07
CA ALA A 319 -16.52 7.98 1.70
C ALA A 319 -17.79 8.84 1.69
N LEU A 320 -18.60 8.81 2.73
CA LEU A 320 -19.81 9.64 2.87
C LEU A 320 -19.53 10.97 3.56
N GLU A 321 -18.55 10.99 4.46
CA GLU A 321 -18.22 12.16 5.29
C GLU A 321 -17.09 13.03 4.71
N GLN A 322 -16.55 12.70 3.53
CA GLN A 322 -15.34 13.34 2.96
C GLN A 322 -15.43 14.86 2.73
N THR A 323 -16.62 15.46 2.78
CA THR A 323 -16.83 16.92 2.71
C THR A 323 -17.18 17.56 4.05
N ASN A 324 -17.22 16.79 5.14
CA ASN A 324 -17.61 17.27 6.45
C ASN A 324 -16.54 18.24 6.99
N PRO A 325 -16.88 19.53 7.21
CA PRO A 325 -15.91 20.56 7.56
C PRO A 325 -15.31 20.39 8.96
N LYS A 326 -15.83 19.47 9.77
CA LYS A 326 -15.29 19.15 11.11
C LYS A 326 -14.10 18.19 11.05
N ILE A 327 -13.87 17.52 9.91
CA ILE A 327 -12.77 16.57 9.79
C ILE A 327 -11.46 17.33 9.59
N GLU A 328 -10.57 17.21 10.56
CA GLU A 328 -9.24 17.83 10.52
C GLU A 328 -8.14 16.78 10.30
N ARG A 329 -8.44 15.51 10.58
CA ARG A 329 -7.53 14.37 10.38
C ARG A 329 -8.22 13.30 9.56
N MET A 330 -7.84 13.22 8.29
CA MET A 330 -8.41 12.26 7.36
C MET A 330 -7.30 11.55 6.59
N MET A 331 -7.55 10.29 6.25
CA MET A 331 -6.80 9.54 5.25
C MET A 331 -5.30 9.53 5.54
N GLU A 332 -4.90 8.84 6.61
CA GLU A 332 -3.48 8.65 6.90
C GLU A 332 -2.78 7.98 5.71
N THR A 333 -1.58 8.44 5.35
CA THR A 333 -0.78 7.80 4.27
C THR A 333 -0.50 6.33 4.58
N CYS A 334 -0.26 5.94 5.85
CA CYS A 334 -0.11 4.54 6.23
C CYS A 334 -1.36 3.69 5.94
N ALA A 335 -2.56 4.24 6.17
CA ALA A 335 -3.81 3.55 5.88
C ALA A 335 -3.96 3.31 4.38
N GLY A 336 -3.69 4.33 3.55
CA GLY A 336 -3.75 4.22 2.09
C GLY A 336 -2.74 3.24 1.51
N VAL A 337 -1.50 3.26 2.00
CA VAL A 337 -0.46 2.29 1.58
C VAL A 337 -0.85 0.86 1.97
N THR A 338 -1.44 0.66 3.14
CA THR A 338 -1.87 -0.68 3.59
C THR A 338 -3.12 -1.14 2.85
N TRP A 339 -4.02 -0.22 2.50
CA TRP A 339 -5.17 -0.49 1.65
C TRP A 339 -4.74 -0.95 0.25
N MET A 340 -3.79 -0.22 -0.36
CA MET A 340 -3.20 -0.61 -1.65
C MET A 340 -2.56 -2.00 -1.59
N LYS A 341 -1.85 -2.31 -0.50
CA LYS A 341 -1.27 -3.63 -0.26
C LYS A 341 -2.35 -4.72 -0.15
N LEU A 342 -3.45 -4.46 0.57
CA LEU A 342 -4.57 -5.39 0.69
C LEU A 342 -5.29 -5.62 -0.63
N CYS A 343 -5.49 -4.57 -1.43
CA CYS A 343 -5.97 -4.69 -2.81
C CYS A 343 -5.07 -5.60 -3.65
N SER A 344 -3.73 -5.47 -3.53
CA SER A 344 -2.79 -6.35 -4.21
C SER A 344 -2.90 -7.80 -3.73
N GLN A 345 -3.11 -8.03 -2.43
CA GLN A 345 -3.35 -9.38 -1.90
C GLN A 345 -4.63 -10.00 -2.47
N ILE A 346 -5.73 -9.24 -2.48
CA ILE A 346 -7.02 -9.68 -3.01
C ILE A 346 -6.90 -9.99 -4.49
N LEU A 347 -6.26 -9.11 -5.28
CA LEU A 347 -5.96 -9.35 -6.70
C LEU A 347 -5.28 -10.71 -6.91
N ARG A 348 -4.26 -11.01 -6.11
CA ARG A 348 -3.51 -12.25 -6.23
C ARG A 348 -4.36 -13.49 -5.96
N ILE A 349 -5.29 -13.44 -4.99
CA ILE A 349 -6.12 -14.60 -4.62
C ILE A 349 -7.43 -14.70 -5.40
N THR A 350 -7.90 -13.64 -6.07
CA THR A 350 -9.19 -13.63 -6.78
C THR A 350 -9.10 -13.31 -8.27
N GLY A 351 -8.05 -12.62 -8.72
CA GLY A 351 -7.98 -12.06 -10.06
C GLY A 351 -8.95 -10.90 -10.30
N ASP A 352 -9.55 -10.31 -9.26
CA ASP A 352 -10.52 -9.22 -9.40
C ASP A 352 -9.84 -7.90 -9.81
N ALA A 353 -10.10 -7.47 -11.05
CA ALA A 353 -9.62 -6.21 -11.61
C ALA A 353 -10.05 -4.97 -10.81
N SER A 354 -11.17 -5.02 -10.09
CA SER A 354 -11.70 -3.88 -9.32
C SER A 354 -10.73 -3.42 -8.24
N THR A 355 -9.95 -4.35 -7.66
CA THR A 355 -8.90 -4.05 -6.69
C THR A 355 -7.86 -3.06 -7.25
N VAL A 356 -7.49 -3.22 -8.52
CA VAL A 356 -6.50 -2.37 -9.18
C VAL A 356 -7.06 -0.99 -9.48
N ASP A 357 -8.37 -0.83 -9.69
CA ASP A 357 -8.99 0.49 -9.82
C ASP A 357 -8.80 1.32 -8.53
N PHE A 358 -8.85 0.68 -7.36
CA PHE A 358 -8.58 1.36 -6.08
C PHE A 358 -7.09 1.62 -5.85
N ILE A 359 -6.21 0.72 -6.29
CA ILE A 359 -4.76 0.96 -6.32
C ILE A 359 -4.46 2.17 -7.19
N GLU A 360 -4.96 2.19 -8.43
CA GLU A 360 -4.79 3.26 -9.40
C GLU A 360 -5.28 4.59 -8.84
N LYS A 361 -6.49 4.61 -8.28
CA LYS A 361 -7.08 5.80 -7.65
C LYS A 361 -6.17 6.34 -6.54
N TYR A 362 -5.63 5.49 -5.66
CA TYR A 362 -4.75 5.97 -4.60
C TYR A 362 -3.40 6.45 -5.13
N VAL A 363 -2.78 5.69 -6.05
CA VAL A 363 -1.47 6.00 -6.61
C VAL A 363 -1.48 7.35 -7.32
N TYR A 364 -2.43 7.60 -8.22
CA TYR A 364 -2.50 8.87 -8.97
C TYR A 364 -2.94 10.07 -8.13
N ASN A 365 -3.50 9.84 -6.94
CA ASN A 365 -4.04 10.91 -6.09
C ASN A 365 -3.35 10.93 -4.72
N GLY A 366 -3.87 10.21 -3.74
CA GLY A 366 -3.39 10.28 -2.36
C GLY A 366 -1.90 9.98 -2.20
N LEU A 367 -1.38 8.92 -2.80
CA LEU A 367 0.02 8.51 -2.59
C LEU A 367 1.02 9.56 -3.09
N ILE A 368 0.95 9.92 -4.37
CA ILE A 368 1.85 10.92 -4.96
C ILE A 368 1.53 12.32 -4.42
N GLY A 369 0.26 12.63 -4.17
CA GLY A 369 -0.14 13.88 -3.53
C GLY A 369 0.40 14.05 -2.11
N ALA A 370 0.60 12.96 -1.36
CA ALA A 370 1.25 13.02 -0.07
C ALA A 370 2.77 13.23 -0.17
N MET A 371 3.41 12.89 -1.29
CA MET A 371 4.85 12.97 -1.42
C MET A 371 5.34 14.42 -1.45
N LYS A 372 6.38 14.74 -0.68
CA LYS A 372 7.07 16.03 -0.77
C LYS A 372 7.67 16.18 -2.18
N PRO A 373 7.70 17.39 -2.77
CA PRO A 373 8.23 17.60 -4.12
C PRO A 373 9.67 17.08 -4.31
N GLY A 374 10.50 17.15 -3.26
CA GLY A 374 11.87 16.61 -3.27
C GLY A 374 11.98 15.10 -2.99
N GLY A 375 10.88 14.40 -2.73
CA GLY A 375 10.85 12.97 -2.43
C GLY A 375 11.41 12.53 -1.07
N ASN A 376 11.85 13.47 -0.24
CA ASN A 376 12.41 13.25 1.08
C ASN A 376 11.35 13.19 2.21
N GLY A 377 10.12 12.79 1.91
CA GLY A 377 9.09 12.60 2.92
C GLY A 377 7.68 12.61 2.37
N PHE A 378 6.73 12.33 3.26
CA PHE A 378 5.32 12.21 2.92
C PHE A 378 4.46 12.94 3.95
N SER A 379 3.31 13.44 3.51
CA SER A 379 2.30 14.01 4.39
C SER A 379 1.68 12.93 5.25
N TYR A 380 1.34 13.29 6.49
CA TYR A 380 0.63 12.40 7.39
C TYR A 380 -0.81 12.16 6.94
N VAL A 381 -1.54 13.25 6.65
CA VAL A 381 -2.94 13.23 6.20
C VAL A 381 -3.06 13.60 4.72
N ASN A 382 -4.09 13.09 4.07
CA ASN A 382 -4.40 13.40 2.67
C ASN A 382 -5.69 14.21 2.62
N LEU A 383 -5.64 15.49 3.02
CA LEU A 383 -6.83 16.33 3.05
C LEU A 383 -7.29 16.71 1.62
N LEU A 384 -8.60 16.66 1.42
CA LEU A 384 -9.24 17.08 0.16
C LEU A 384 -9.34 18.61 0.10
N ASN A 385 -9.79 19.21 1.20
CA ASN A 385 -9.72 20.65 1.44
C ASN A 385 -8.88 20.88 2.68
N GLY A 386 -7.81 21.69 2.60
CA GLY A 386 -6.89 21.87 3.74
C GLY A 386 -5.43 21.99 3.32
N GLN A 387 -4.51 21.51 4.16
CA GLN A 387 -3.06 21.65 3.97
C GLN A 387 -2.36 20.28 4.09
N LYS A 388 -1.19 20.16 3.47
CA LYS A 388 -0.28 19.02 3.63
C LYS A 388 0.66 19.26 4.81
N VAL A 389 0.82 18.26 5.67
CA VAL A 389 1.60 18.34 6.92
C VAL A 389 2.51 17.13 7.10
N THR A 390 3.72 17.32 7.62
CA THR A 390 4.69 16.22 7.91
C THR A 390 5.10 16.10 9.37
N ASP A 391 4.73 17.07 10.19
CA ASP A 391 5.10 17.24 11.60
C ASP A 391 3.91 17.05 12.54
N ARG A 392 2.76 16.63 11.99
CA ARG A 392 1.54 16.33 12.72
C ARG A 392 1.26 14.84 12.63
N GLY A 393 0.76 14.24 13.71
CA GLY A 393 0.41 12.82 13.79
C GLY A 393 1.31 12.03 14.72
N TRP A 394 1.30 10.69 14.59
CA TRP A 394 2.18 9.82 15.35
C TRP A 394 3.60 9.80 14.77
N GLY A 395 4.59 10.00 15.64
CA GLY A 395 6.00 10.08 15.26
C GLY A 395 6.88 10.65 16.38
N THR A 396 8.10 11.00 15.99
CA THR A 396 9.09 11.68 16.85
C THR A 396 9.92 12.66 16.02
N THR A 397 10.82 13.39 16.67
CA THR A 397 11.83 14.23 16.02
C THR A 397 13.22 13.67 16.30
N ILE A 398 14.01 13.46 15.25
CA ILE A 398 15.40 12.99 15.34
C ILE A 398 16.28 14.04 14.70
N ASP A 399 17.19 14.62 15.50
CA ASP A 399 18.18 15.60 15.07
C ASP A 399 17.54 16.76 14.25
N GLY A 400 16.38 17.23 14.69
CA GLY A 400 15.62 18.33 14.06
C GLY A 400 14.70 17.91 12.89
N MET A 401 14.73 16.64 12.47
CA MET A 401 13.85 16.10 11.43
C MET A 401 12.64 15.38 12.04
N ALA A 402 11.43 15.76 11.61
CA ALA A 402 10.22 15.01 11.94
C ALA A 402 10.22 13.65 11.23
N VAL A 403 10.03 12.58 12.00
CA VAL A 403 9.91 11.19 11.53
C VAL A 403 8.58 10.63 12.00
N THR A 404 7.61 10.58 11.10
CA THR A 404 6.30 9.98 11.33
C THR A 404 6.21 8.56 10.75
N CYS A 405 5.22 7.78 11.19
CA CYS A 405 4.90 6.49 10.55
C CYS A 405 4.65 6.64 9.04
N CYS A 406 4.06 7.77 8.61
CA CYS A 406 3.75 8.07 7.22
C CYS A 406 5.00 8.35 6.39
N ASN A 407 5.98 9.06 6.95
CA ASN A 407 7.27 9.27 6.28
C ASN A 407 7.95 7.95 5.93
N LEU A 408 7.79 6.94 6.79
CA LEU A 408 8.40 5.62 6.61
C LEU A 408 7.55 4.65 5.77
N SER A 409 6.24 4.88 5.70
CA SER A 409 5.30 4.02 4.96
C SER A 409 5.06 4.49 3.53
N GLY A 410 5.11 5.79 3.25
CA GLY A 410 4.97 6.33 1.89
C GLY A 410 5.92 5.71 0.85
N PRO A 411 7.23 5.54 1.13
CA PRO A 411 8.15 4.87 0.20
C PRO A 411 7.78 3.40 -0.07
N MET A 412 7.19 2.70 0.90
CA MET A 412 6.64 1.36 0.66
C MET A 412 5.51 1.42 -0.38
N GLY A 413 4.70 2.48 -0.36
CA GLY A 413 3.68 2.71 -1.37
C GLY A 413 4.27 2.87 -2.77
N LEU A 414 5.33 3.67 -2.91
CA LEU A 414 6.04 3.81 -4.19
C LEU A 414 6.58 2.47 -4.71
N ALA A 415 7.11 1.63 -3.82
CA ALA A 415 7.60 0.31 -4.19
C ALA A 415 6.49 -0.65 -4.68
N TYR A 416 5.24 -0.43 -4.28
CA TYR A 416 4.10 -1.21 -4.77
C TYR A 416 3.70 -0.86 -6.21
N ILE A 417 4.03 0.34 -6.70
CA ILE A 417 3.70 0.76 -8.08
C ILE A 417 4.28 -0.21 -9.12
N PRO A 418 5.61 -0.43 -9.21
CA PRO A 418 6.17 -1.40 -10.15
C PRO A 418 5.79 -2.85 -9.79
N TYR A 419 5.61 -3.16 -8.51
CA TYR A 419 5.23 -4.51 -8.04
C TYR A 419 3.87 -4.97 -8.59
N VAL A 420 2.92 -4.04 -8.78
CA VAL A 420 1.59 -4.34 -9.32
C VAL A 420 1.41 -3.91 -10.76
N ALA A 421 2.21 -2.98 -11.30
CA ALA A 421 2.02 -2.44 -12.65
C ALA A 421 1.97 -3.50 -13.74
N VAL A 422 2.93 -4.44 -13.69
CA VAL A 422 2.93 -5.65 -14.49
C VAL A 422 3.10 -6.84 -13.56
N MET A 423 2.21 -7.81 -13.72
CA MET A 423 2.21 -9.09 -13.02
C MET A 423 2.15 -10.22 -14.06
N GLN A 424 2.00 -11.46 -13.60
CA GLN A 424 1.80 -12.61 -14.48
C GLN A 424 0.87 -13.62 -13.83
N ASN A 425 0.26 -14.46 -14.64
CA ASN A 425 -0.35 -15.71 -14.19
C ASN A 425 0.36 -16.90 -14.84
N ASP A 426 -0.19 -18.10 -14.68
CA ASP A 426 0.33 -19.31 -15.31
C ASP A 426 0.11 -19.36 -16.83
N ARG A 427 -0.50 -18.35 -17.44
CA ARG A 427 -0.75 -18.27 -18.88
C ARG A 427 -0.04 -17.11 -19.59
N GLY A 428 0.48 -16.13 -18.89
CA GLY A 428 1.23 -15.02 -19.47
C GLY A 428 1.22 -13.71 -18.66
N PRO A 429 1.66 -12.60 -19.28
CA PRO A 429 1.64 -11.27 -18.68
C PRO A 429 0.24 -10.77 -18.30
N VAL A 430 0.18 -10.04 -17.20
CA VAL A 430 -0.99 -9.29 -16.72
C VAL A 430 -0.61 -7.81 -16.57
N ILE A 431 -1.26 -6.93 -17.33
CA ILE A 431 -1.01 -5.49 -17.36
C ILE A 431 -2.07 -4.81 -16.52
N ASN A 432 -1.65 -4.20 -15.41
CA ASN A 432 -2.54 -3.59 -14.43
C ASN A 432 -2.48 -2.06 -14.50
N LEU A 433 -1.29 -1.46 -14.44
CA LEU A 433 -1.12 -0.01 -14.50
C LEU A 433 -0.46 0.37 -15.82
N TYR A 434 -0.92 1.46 -16.42
CA TYR A 434 -0.37 1.96 -17.67
C TYR A 434 0.62 3.09 -17.38
N ASN A 435 1.90 2.74 -17.40
CA ASN A 435 3.04 3.65 -17.34
C ASN A 435 4.04 3.21 -18.42
N ALA A 436 4.87 4.12 -18.91
CA ALA A 436 5.95 3.73 -19.81
C ALA A 436 6.84 2.70 -19.11
N ALA A 437 7.12 1.56 -19.71
CA ALA A 437 7.83 0.49 -19.03
C ALA A 437 8.48 -0.51 -19.99
N THR A 438 9.51 -1.20 -19.52
CA THR A 438 10.00 -2.44 -20.12
C THR A 438 9.82 -3.55 -19.10
N ALA A 439 9.26 -4.69 -19.51
CA ALA A 439 8.99 -5.81 -18.61
C ALA A 439 9.32 -7.15 -19.26
N THR A 440 9.74 -8.10 -18.41
CA THR A 440 9.96 -9.50 -18.76
C THR A 440 9.07 -10.39 -17.89
N ALA A 441 8.21 -11.18 -18.53
CA ALA A 441 7.33 -12.13 -17.86
C ALA A 441 7.54 -13.55 -18.42
N LYS A 442 6.81 -14.52 -17.86
CA LYS A 442 6.82 -15.91 -18.36
C LYS A 442 5.53 -16.26 -19.10
N THR A 443 5.66 -17.03 -20.17
CA THR A 443 4.53 -17.61 -20.91
C THR A 443 3.98 -18.84 -20.19
N LEU A 444 2.88 -19.40 -20.71
CA LEU A 444 2.32 -20.69 -20.28
C LEU A 444 3.34 -21.85 -20.24
N LYS A 445 4.34 -21.83 -21.13
CA LYS A 445 5.39 -22.87 -21.17
C LYS A 445 6.61 -22.51 -20.33
N GLY A 446 6.58 -21.39 -19.62
CA GLY A 446 7.70 -20.89 -18.81
C GLY A 446 8.79 -20.16 -19.62
N ASN A 447 8.58 -19.91 -20.92
CA ASN A 447 9.52 -19.15 -21.73
C ASN A 447 9.44 -17.66 -21.38
N ALA A 448 10.56 -16.95 -21.47
CA ALA A 448 10.58 -15.50 -21.27
C ALA A 448 9.89 -14.77 -22.44
N VAL A 449 9.15 -13.70 -22.10
CA VAL A 449 8.63 -12.71 -23.04
C VAL A 449 9.00 -11.33 -22.52
N THR A 450 9.70 -10.55 -23.36
CA THR A 450 10.07 -9.16 -23.09
C THR A 450 9.20 -8.24 -23.95
N PHE A 451 8.67 -7.18 -23.35
CA PHE A 451 7.84 -6.20 -24.03
C PHE A 451 8.01 -4.80 -23.45
N THR A 452 7.72 -3.82 -24.30
CA THR A 452 7.76 -2.39 -23.96
C THR A 452 6.36 -1.82 -24.02
N ILE A 453 5.98 -1.07 -22.97
CA ILE A 453 4.79 -0.23 -22.92
C ILE A 453 5.25 1.19 -23.24
N ASP A 454 4.88 1.71 -24.40
CA ASP A 454 5.08 3.11 -24.78
C ASP A 454 3.79 3.90 -24.52
N THR A 455 3.87 4.90 -23.65
CA THR A 455 2.74 5.74 -23.29
C THR A 455 3.19 7.03 -22.63
N LYS A 456 2.38 8.09 -22.79
CA LYS A 456 2.44 9.30 -21.96
C LYS A 456 1.32 9.34 -20.93
N PHE A 457 0.61 8.24 -20.70
CA PHE A 457 -0.46 8.15 -19.71
C PHE A 457 0.07 8.58 -18.32
N PRO A 458 -0.66 9.42 -17.58
CA PRO A 458 -2.03 9.91 -17.85
C PRO A 458 -2.10 11.21 -18.67
N LEU A 459 -0.97 11.80 -19.09
CA LEU A 459 -0.93 13.02 -19.92
C LEU A 459 -1.49 12.79 -21.33
N ALA A 460 -1.48 11.55 -21.79
CA ALA A 460 -2.17 11.11 -23.01
C ALA A 460 -3.09 9.93 -22.69
N ASN A 461 -4.08 9.70 -23.54
CA ASN A 461 -5.06 8.64 -23.37
C ASN A 461 -4.70 7.36 -24.15
N THR A 462 -3.46 7.17 -24.58
CA THR A 462 -3.06 6.02 -25.41
C THR A 462 -1.91 5.25 -24.78
N ALA A 463 -1.87 3.94 -25.00
CA ALA A 463 -0.74 3.09 -24.65
C ALA A 463 -0.51 2.05 -25.75
N THR A 464 0.76 1.81 -26.09
CA THR A 464 1.14 0.78 -27.06
C THR A 464 2.08 -0.23 -26.40
N ILE A 465 1.70 -1.50 -26.38
CA ILE A 465 2.54 -2.59 -25.92
C ILE A 465 3.15 -3.27 -27.14
N THR A 466 4.47 -3.27 -27.24
CA THR A 466 5.22 -3.94 -28.30
C THR A 466 5.96 -5.15 -27.72
N ILE A 467 5.80 -6.31 -28.34
CA ILE A 467 6.56 -7.51 -27.97
C ILE A 467 7.94 -7.42 -28.59
N ASP A 468 8.97 -7.30 -27.75
CA ASP A 468 10.35 -7.10 -28.17
C ASP A 468 11.04 -8.44 -28.43
N GLU A 469 10.82 -9.40 -27.53
CA GLU A 469 11.37 -10.75 -27.59
C GLU A 469 10.34 -11.78 -27.13
N ALA A 470 10.09 -12.78 -27.96
CA ALA A 470 9.19 -13.88 -27.63
C ALA A 470 9.51 -15.11 -28.47
N GLN A 471 9.38 -16.30 -27.87
CA GLN A 471 9.22 -17.53 -28.64
C GLN A 471 7.83 -17.52 -29.31
N LYS A 472 7.77 -17.97 -30.57
CA LYS A 472 6.50 -17.98 -31.31
C LYS A 472 5.57 -19.08 -30.81
N GLU A 473 4.77 -18.76 -29.79
CA GLU A 473 3.85 -19.70 -29.17
C GLU A 473 2.58 -19.05 -28.65
N LYS A 474 1.58 -19.88 -28.31
CA LYS A 474 0.27 -19.42 -27.85
C LYS A 474 0.29 -19.15 -26.35
N TYR A 475 0.03 -17.91 -25.96
CA TYR A 475 -0.11 -17.49 -24.55
C TYR A 475 -1.01 -16.25 -24.44
N ASP A 476 -1.30 -15.84 -23.22
CA ASP A 476 -2.23 -14.75 -22.94
C ASP A 476 -1.49 -13.42 -22.69
N PHE A 477 -2.06 -12.31 -23.15
CA PHE A 477 -1.86 -11.00 -22.54
C PHE A 477 -3.17 -10.59 -21.88
N MET A 478 -3.19 -10.43 -20.56
CA MET A 478 -4.35 -9.92 -19.84
C MET A 478 -4.18 -8.42 -19.61
N LEU A 479 -5.13 -7.62 -20.09
CA LEU A 479 -5.10 -6.16 -20.00
C LEU A 479 -6.22 -5.70 -19.09
N ARG A 480 -5.93 -4.98 -18.01
CA ARG A 480 -6.99 -4.35 -17.22
C ARG A 480 -7.62 -3.24 -18.06
N ILE A 481 -8.93 -3.28 -18.24
CA ILE A 481 -9.69 -2.15 -18.75
C ILE A 481 -10.20 -1.37 -17.53
N PRO A 482 -9.70 -0.16 -17.25
CA PRO A 482 -10.07 0.57 -16.04
C PRO A 482 -11.59 0.79 -15.92
N GLY A 483 -12.16 0.64 -14.73
CA GLY A 483 -13.60 0.81 -14.50
C GLY A 483 -14.14 2.19 -14.88
N TRP A 484 -13.29 3.22 -14.80
CA TRP A 484 -13.63 4.58 -15.20
C TRP A 484 -13.62 4.83 -16.72
N SER A 485 -13.06 3.90 -17.52
CA SER A 485 -12.80 4.10 -18.95
C SER A 485 -13.80 3.35 -19.82
N THR A 486 -15.03 3.89 -19.91
CA THR A 486 -16.21 3.18 -20.44
C THR A 486 -16.18 2.86 -21.94
N ASN A 487 -15.43 3.63 -22.74
CA ASN A 487 -15.31 3.44 -24.20
C ASN A 487 -13.88 3.13 -24.63
N THR A 488 -13.19 2.25 -23.91
CA THR A 488 -11.82 1.86 -24.26
C THR A 488 -11.79 1.13 -25.61
N ILE A 489 -10.90 1.55 -26.50
CA ILE A 489 -10.64 0.88 -27.78
C ILE A 489 -9.34 0.09 -27.65
N VAL A 490 -9.37 -1.18 -28.05
CA VAL A 490 -8.17 -2.03 -28.14
C VAL A 490 -7.98 -2.51 -29.56
N LYS A 491 -6.76 -2.44 -30.07
CA LYS A 491 -6.36 -3.02 -31.35
C LYS A 491 -5.18 -3.95 -31.15
N VAL A 492 -5.08 -4.98 -31.99
CA VAL A 492 -3.88 -5.80 -32.07
C VAL A 492 -3.41 -5.88 -33.51
N ASN A 493 -2.19 -5.42 -33.78
CA ASN A 493 -1.64 -5.24 -35.12
C ASN A 493 -2.61 -4.46 -36.04
N GLY A 494 -3.17 -3.35 -35.54
CA GLY A 494 -4.11 -2.49 -36.26
C GLY A 494 -5.56 -3.02 -36.36
N LYS A 495 -5.86 -4.25 -35.94
CA LYS A 495 -7.21 -4.82 -35.97
C LYS A 495 -7.93 -4.59 -34.65
N ALA A 496 -9.13 -4.03 -34.68
CA ALA A 496 -9.96 -3.82 -33.49
C ALA A 496 -10.30 -5.15 -32.80
N ILE A 497 -10.36 -5.10 -31.47
CA ILE A 497 -10.83 -6.20 -30.62
C ILE A 497 -12.21 -5.82 -30.07
N ASP A 498 -13.16 -6.72 -30.24
CA ASP A 498 -14.52 -6.56 -29.71
C ASP A 498 -14.59 -6.94 -28.23
N ASN A 499 -15.71 -6.61 -27.58
CA ASN A 499 -16.01 -6.97 -26.18
C ASN A 499 -14.99 -6.43 -25.17
N VAL A 500 -14.47 -5.22 -25.40
CA VAL A 500 -13.70 -4.48 -24.40
C VAL A 500 -14.68 -3.95 -23.35
N VAL A 501 -14.59 -4.45 -22.12
CA VAL A 501 -15.54 -4.12 -21.04
C VAL A 501 -14.79 -3.44 -19.89
N ALA A 502 -15.22 -2.23 -19.52
CA ALA A 502 -14.68 -1.49 -18.39
C ALA A 502 -14.81 -2.28 -17.06
N GLY A 503 -13.78 -2.17 -16.21
CA GLY A 503 -13.71 -2.83 -14.91
C GLY A 503 -13.38 -4.33 -14.99
N LYS A 504 -12.97 -4.84 -16.16
CA LYS A 504 -12.62 -6.24 -16.36
C LYS A 504 -11.24 -6.39 -17.01
N TYR A 505 -10.67 -7.58 -16.90
CA TYR A 505 -9.53 -7.96 -17.73
C TYR A 505 -10.00 -8.38 -19.14
N LEU A 506 -9.41 -7.78 -20.16
CA LEU A 506 -9.46 -8.29 -21.54
C LEU A 506 -8.32 -9.28 -21.73
N THR A 507 -8.65 -10.54 -22.02
CA THR A 507 -7.65 -11.59 -22.26
C THR A 507 -7.43 -11.79 -23.75
N LEU A 508 -6.20 -11.54 -24.22
CA LEU A 508 -5.80 -11.72 -25.60
C LEU A 508 -4.94 -12.99 -25.75
N THR A 509 -5.58 -14.10 -26.13
CA THR A 509 -4.89 -15.39 -26.34
C THR A 509 -4.49 -15.57 -27.81
N ARG A 510 -3.18 -15.47 -28.12
CA ARG A 510 -2.68 -15.60 -29.51
C ARG A 510 -1.32 -16.25 -29.58
N LYS A 511 -0.89 -16.62 -30.80
CA LYS A 511 0.52 -16.94 -31.10
C LYS A 511 1.28 -15.62 -31.28
N TRP A 512 1.91 -15.15 -30.21
CA TRP A 512 2.65 -13.90 -30.22
C TRP A 512 4.05 -14.08 -30.81
N LYS A 513 4.58 -13.02 -31.40
CA LYS A 513 5.94 -12.96 -31.95
C LYS A 513 6.50 -11.56 -31.76
N LYS A 514 7.83 -11.44 -31.86
CA LYS A 514 8.52 -10.14 -31.95
C LYS A 514 7.85 -9.21 -32.95
N GLY A 515 7.63 -7.96 -32.55
CA GLY A 515 7.05 -6.89 -33.35
C GLY A 515 5.52 -6.86 -33.36
N ASP A 516 4.82 -7.83 -32.76
CA ASP A 516 3.39 -7.71 -32.53
C ASP A 516 3.10 -6.54 -31.57
N LYS A 517 2.01 -5.83 -31.82
CA LYS A 517 1.59 -4.63 -31.09
C LYS A 517 0.16 -4.76 -30.57
N ILE A 518 -0.04 -4.30 -29.34
CA ILE A 518 -1.35 -4.08 -28.72
C ILE A 518 -1.48 -2.58 -28.47
N GLU A 519 -2.52 -1.96 -29.00
CA GLU A 519 -2.75 -0.53 -28.90
C GLU A 519 -4.04 -0.30 -28.09
N LEU A 520 -3.98 0.56 -27.09
CA LEU A 520 -5.11 0.94 -26.25
C LEU A 520 -5.37 2.44 -26.39
N THR A 521 -6.65 2.83 -26.44
CA THR A 521 -7.11 4.21 -26.32
C THR A 521 -8.16 4.28 -25.23
N PHE A 522 -7.84 4.94 -24.14
CA PHE A 522 -8.70 5.11 -22.97
C PHE A 522 -9.68 6.27 -23.18
N ASP A 523 -10.88 6.06 -22.66
CA ASP A 523 -11.90 7.09 -22.49
C ASP A 523 -11.57 7.94 -21.24
N MET A 524 -10.87 9.06 -21.46
CA MET A 524 -10.43 10.02 -20.43
C MET A 524 -11.44 11.17 -20.20
N ARG A 525 -12.72 10.98 -20.55
CA ARG A 525 -13.74 12.02 -20.34
C ARG A 525 -13.76 12.51 -18.90
N CYS A 526 -13.83 13.82 -18.74
CA CYS A 526 -13.86 14.46 -17.43
C CYS A 526 -15.29 14.44 -16.87
N ARG A 527 -15.43 14.05 -15.61
CA ARG A 527 -16.72 13.90 -14.93
C ARG A 527 -16.84 14.93 -13.82
N LEU A 528 -18.03 15.53 -13.73
CA LEU A 528 -18.45 16.24 -12.54
C LEU A 528 -19.13 15.26 -11.58
N ILE A 529 -18.77 15.30 -10.30
CA ILE A 529 -19.44 14.53 -9.26
C ILE A 529 -19.91 15.48 -8.16
N ASP A 530 -21.12 15.24 -7.65
CA ASP A 530 -21.62 15.93 -6.46
C ASP A 530 -21.07 15.25 -5.20
N ALA A 531 -20.99 16.03 -4.13
CA ALA A 531 -20.59 15.53 -2.83
C ALA A 531 -21.56 14.45 -2.32
N PRO A 532 -21.04 13.44 -1.61
CA PRO A 532 -21.88 12.47 -0.94
C PRO A 532 -22.68 13.13 0.18
N HIS A 533 -23.87 12.59 0.45
CA HIS A 533 -24.72 13.06 1.53
C HIS A 533 -24.40 12.31 2.83
N GLY A 534 -23.35 12.76 3.51
CA GLY A 534 -22.99 12.32 4.86
C GLY A 534 -23.95 12.82 5.94
N SER A 535 -23.57 12.64 7.20
CA SER A 535 -24.38 13.01 8.37
C SER A 535 -24.51 14.51 8.61
N ASN A 536 -23.67 15.35 8.00
CA ASN A 536 -23.71 16.80 8.12
C ASN A 536 -24.29 17.46 6.85
N PRO A 537 -25.53 18.01 6.89
CA PRO A 537 -26.15 18.67 5.74
C PRO A 537 -25.37 19.86 5.18
N ASP A 538 -24.61 20.57 6.02
CA ASP A 538 -23.77 21.69 5.58
C ASP A 538 -22.65 21.25 4.64
N ALA A 539 -22.35 19.95 4.61
CA ALA A 539 -21.32 19.33 3.78
C ALA A 539 -21.84 18.82 2.42
N TRP A 540 -23.13 18.97 2.11
CA TRP A 540 -23.72 18.40 0.88
C TRP A 540 -23.52 19.31 -0.35
N ASN A 541 -23.25 20.60 -0.14
CA ASN A 541 -23.22 21.58 -1.23
C ASN A 541 -21.83 21.76 -1.86
N TYR A 542 -21.23 20.66 -2.32
CA TYR A 542 -19.92 20.64 -2.97
C TYR A 542 -19.94 19.81 -4.26
N GLN A 543 -18.99 20.08 -5.17
CA GLN A 543 -18.76 19.32 -6.40
C GLN A 543 -17.26 19.08 -6.62
N ALA A 544 -16.89 17.99 -7.26
CA ALA A 544 -15.51 17.69 -7.63
C ALA A 544 -15.40 17.28 -9.10
N VAL A 545 -14.23 17.53 -9.68
CA VAL A 545 -13.94 17.29 -11.09
C VAL A 545 -12.92 16.16 -11.21
N ILE A 546 -13.25 15.11 -11.95
CA ILE A 546 -12.40 13.92 -12.12
C ILE A 546 -12.07 13.73 -13.60
N TYR A 547 -10.79 13.77 -13.93
CA TYR A 547 -10.26 13.51 -15.27
C TYR A 547 -9.59 12.13 -15.29
N GLY A 548 -10.13 11.16 -16.02
CA GLY A 548 -9.60 9.79 -15.99
C GLY A 548 -9.55 9.21 -14.57
N PRO A 549 -8.40 8.71 -14.08
CA PRO A 549 -8.20 8.32 -12.68
C PRO A 549 -7.81 9.46 -11.73
N MET A 550 -7.54 10.68 -12.22
CA MET A 550 -7.09 11.80 -11.40
C MET A 550 -8.26 12.65 -10.94
N VAL A 551 -8.21 13.05 -9.68
CA VAL A 551 -9.03 14.10 -9.11
C VAL A 551 -8.35 15.43 -9.38
N LEU A 552 -9.10 16.43 -9.81
CA LEU A 552 -8.60 17.80 -9.98
C LEU A 552 -8.87 18.62 -8.71
N ALA A 553 -8.01 19.60 -8.45
CA ALA A 553 -8.10 20.49 -7.31
C ALA A 553 -7.62 21.90 -7.65
N ARG A 554 -8.08 22.88 -6.87
CA ARG A 554 -7.60 24.27 -6.91
C ARG A 554 -6.45 24.44 -5.92
N ASP A 555 -5.43 25.15 -6.38
CA ASP A 555 -4.20 25.45 -5.65
C ASP A 555 -4.15 26.94 -5.31
N GLU A 556 -4.09 27.29 -4.02
CA GLU A 556 -4.00 28.68 -3.54
C GLU A 556 -2.76 29.42 -4.08
N ASN A 557 -1.73 28.70 -4.52
CA ASN A 557 -0.55 29.31 -5.16
C ASN A 557 -0.79 29.75 -6.61
N ILE A 558 -1.84 29.25 -7.25
CA ILE A 558 -2.22 29.60 -8.64
C ILE A 558 -3.35 30.63 -8.61
N ASP A 559 -4.29 30.46 -7.70
CA ASP A 559 -5.51 31.27 -7.63
C ASP A 559 -5.83 31.64 -6.17
N ALA A 560 -5.81 32.93 -5.85
CA ALA A 560 -6.12 33.41 -4.49
C ALA A 560 -7.59 33.16 -4.10
N ASP A 561 -8.49 33.03 -5.08
CA ASP A 561 -9.91 32.72 -4.87
C ASP A 561 -10.16 31.19 -4.86
N TYR A 562 -9.14 30.36 -4.61
CA TYR A 562 -9.19 28.87 -4.73
C TYR A 562 -10.38 28.19 -4.04
N ASN A 563 -10.95 28.77 -2.98
CA ASN A 563 -12.09 28.22 -2.25
C ASN A 563 -13.41 28.99 -2.47
N LYS A 564 -13.43 30.00 -3.35
CA LYS A 564 -14.65 30.73 -3.71
C LYS A 564 -15.67 29.76 -4.32
N PRO A 565 -16.97 29.83 -3.93
CA PRO A 565 -17.98 28.98 -4.53
C PRO A 565 -18.10 29.19 -6.03
N VAL A 566 -18.26 28.08 -6.77
CA VAL A 566 -18.38 28.07 -8.24
C VAL A 566 -19.49 27.12 -8.67
N GLN A 567 -20.01 27.30 -9.87
CA GLN A 567 -20.87 26.32 -10.54
C GLN A 567 -20.17 25.82 -11.81
N VAL A 568 -19.65 24.60 -11.78
CA VAL A 568 -18.99 23.99 -12.95
C VAL A 568 -20.03 23.73 -14.04
N VAL A 569 -19.64 24.01 -15.29
CA VAL A 569 -20.46 23.73 -16.47
C VAL A 569 -20.13 22.34 -16.98
N ALA A 570 -21.14 21.47 -16.98
CA ALA A 570 -21.09 20.14 -17.58
C ALA A 570 -22.20 20.00 -18.62
N ASP A 571 -22.03 19.10 -19.58
CA ASP A 571 -23.08 18.76 -20.54
C ASP A 571 -24.18 17.88 -19.91
N ALA A 572 -25.19 17.50 -20.72
CA ALA A 572 -26.32 16.68 -20.26
C ALA A 572 -25.93 15.29 -19.74
N ASN A 573 -24.72 14.81 -20.03
CA ASN A 573 -24.18 13.54 -19.55
C ASN A 573 -23.23 13.73 -18.34
N GLY A 574 -23.11 14.95 -17.81
CA GLY A 574 -22.20 15.29 -16.72
C GLY A 574 -20.74 15.39 -17.14
N GLU A 575 -20.45 15.50 -18.45
CA GLU A 575 -19.09 15.67 -18.94
C GLU A 575 -18.66 17.14 -18.89
N VAL A 576 -17.48 17.41 -18.32
CA VAL A 576 -16.87 18.74 -18.26
C VAL A 576 -15.86 18.90 -19.41
N LYS A 577 -16.01 19.91 -20.25
CA LYS A 577 -15.07 20.18 -21.34
C LYS A 577 -13.85 20.97 -20.81
N LEU A 578 -12.82 20.24 -20.41
CA LEU A 578 -11.55 20.81 -19.96
C LEU A 578 -10.75 21.40 -21.14
N THR A 579 -10.06 22.51 -20.90
CA THR A 579 -9.03 23.03 -21.82
C THR A 579 -7.66 22.88 -21.17
N PRO A 580 -6.78 21.98 -21.65
CA PRO A 580 -5.42 21.87 -21.15
C PRO A 580 -4.64 23.17 -21.37
N VAL A 581 -3.89 23.60 -20.37
CA VAL A 581 -3.01 24.77 -20.47
C VAL A 581 -1.59 24.41 -20.07
N LYS A 582 -0.63 25.26 -20.44
CA LYS A 582 0.73 25.14 -19.91
C LYS A 582 0.68 25.35 -18.39
N PRO A 583 1.26 24.46 -17.57
CA PRO A 583 1.27 24.65 -16.14
C PRO A 583 1.89 25.98 -15.72
N THR A 584 1.21 26.68 -14.82
CA THR A 584 1.56 28.00 -14.29
C THR A 584 2.71 27.91 -13.29
N ARG A 585 2.86 26.76 -12.63
CA ARG A 585 3.90 26.50 -11.61
C ARG A 585 4.79 25.34 -12.00
N GLU A 586 6.05 25.44 -11.62
CA GLU A 586 7.00 24.33 -11.70
C GLU A 586 6.56 23.18 -10.78
N GLY A 587 6.72 21.94 -11.24
CA GLY A 587 6.28 20.74 -10.53
C GLY A 587 4.84 20.33 -10.82
N THR A 588 4.01 21.21 -11.39
CA THR A 588 2.65 20.86 -11.82
C THR A 588 2.68 19.99 -13.07
N ARG A 589 2.10 18.79 -12.98
CA ARG A 589 2.06 17.80 -14.08
C ARG A 589 0.97 18.12 -15.09
N MET A 590 -0.22 18.47 -14.61
CA MET A 590 -1.38 18.80 -15.44
C MET A 590 -2.10 20.03 -14.89
N GLU A 591 -2.47 20.94 -15.78
CA GLU A 591 -3.28 22.11 -15.47
C GLU A 591 -4.33 22.32 -16.57
N PHE A 592 -5.55 22.65 -16.14
CA PHE A 592 -6.69 22.83 -17.01
C PHE A 592 -7.44 24.11 -16.65
N LEU A 593 -7.99 24.75 -17.67
CA LEU A 593 -9.11 25.65 -17.52
C LEU A 593 -10.39 24.81 -17.44
N VAL A 594 -11.12 24.98 -16.35
CA VAL A 594 -12.41 24.32 -16.08
C VAL A 594 -13.51 25.37 -16.25
N PRO A 595 -14.50 25.15 -17.13
CA PRO A 595 -15.57 26.11 -17.35
C PRO A 595 -16.53 26.18 -16.17
N THR A 596 -16.83 27.40 -15.74
CA THR A 596 -17.88 27.70 -14.74
C THR A 596 -18.85 28.73 -15.31
N THR A 597 -19.96 28.96 -14.62
CA THR A 597 -20.95 29.99 -15.02
C THR A 597 -20.39 31.42 -15.01
N ASP A 598 -19.31 31.66 -14.26
CA ASP A 598 -18.71 32.99 -14.09
C ASP A 598 -17.38 33.14 -14.86
N GLY A 599 -17.06 32.19 -15.74
CA GLY A 599 -15.78 32.11 -16.47
C GLY A 599 -14.97 30.86 -16.12
N ASN A 600 -13.77 30.76 -16.66
CA ASN A 600 -12.91 29.60 -16.42
C ASN A 600 -12.12 29.75 -15.12
N ILE A 601 -11.94 28.64 -14.40
CA ILE A 601 -11.03 28.54 -13.25
C ILE A 601 -9.86 27.62 -13.58
N HIS A 602 -8.72 27.84 -12.93
CA HIS A 602 -7.57 26.94 -13.03
C HIS A 602 -7.72 25.79 -12.03
N MET A 603 -7.54 24.56 -12.51
CA MET A 603 -7.44 23.37 -11.68
C MET A 603 -6.28 22.50 -12.14
N VAL A 604 -5.59 21.88 -11.19
CA VAL A 604 -4.47 20.96 -11.43
C VAL A 604 -4.84 19.57 -10.94
N ASP A 605 -4.10 18.54 -11.35
CA ASP A 605 -4.25 17.22 -10.72
C ASP A 605 -3.90 17.28 -9.23
N TYR A 606 -4.64 16.56 -8.37
CA TYR A 606 -4.48 16.58 -6.91
C TYR A 606 -3.02 16.31 -6.48
N SER A 607 -2.32 15.45 -7.22
CA SER A 607 -0.95 15.09 -6.92
C SER A 607 0.03 16.28 -7.07
N SER A 608 -0.28 17.20 -7.97
CA SER A 608 0.50 18.41 -8.25
C SER A 608 0.23 19.58 -7.30
N VAL A 609 -0.87 19.57 -6.55
CA VAL A 609 -1.22 20.73 -5.70
C VAL A 609 -0.15 20.97 -4.64
N ASP A 610 0.34 22.21 -4.53
CA ASP A 610 1.26 22.58 -3.45
C ASP A 610 0.48 23.04 -2.21
N GLY A 611 0.02 22.06 -1.43
CA GLY A 611 -0.55 22.31 -0.11
C GLY A 611 0.49 22.44 1.01
N TRP A 612 1.77 22.65 0.69
CA TRP A 612 2.84 22.74 1.69
C TRP A 612 2.99 24.18 2.22
N LYS A 613 3.72 24.37 3.33
CA LYS A 613 4.09 25.71 3.87
C LYS A 613 2.87 26.64 4.01
N ASP A 614 1.85 26.16 4.71
CA ASP A 614 0.59 26.87 4.99
C ASP A 614 -0.31 27.15 3.78
N LYS A 615 0.02 26.64 2.59
CA LYS A 615 -0.82 26.76 1.39
C LYS A 615 -1.92 25.73 1.35
N LYS A 616 -3.06 26.13 0.79
CA LYS A 616 -4.30 25.35 0.86
C LYS A 616 -4.72 24.76 -0.47
N ILE A 617 -5.38 23.61 -0.34
CA ILE A 617 -5.98 22.81 -1.39
C ILE A 617 -7.51 22.97 -1.31
N CYS A 618 -8.18 23.05 -2.45
CA CYS A 618 -9.62 22.87 -2.55
C CYS A 618 -9.95 21.86 -3.66
N THR A 619 -10.23 20.62 -3.25
CA THR A 619 -10.63 19.53 -4.14
C THR A 619 -12.14 19.46 -4.30
N TRP A 620 -12.86 19.53 -3.17
CA TRP A 620 -14.31 19.68 -3.16
C TRP A 620 -14.63 21.17 -3.25
N LEU A 621 -15.13 21.59 -4.41
CA LEU A 621 -15.49 22.96 -4.73
C LEU A 621 -16.83 23.30 -4.09
N PRO A 622 -16.94 24.36 -3.26
CA PRO A 622 -18.23 24.81 -2.78
C PRO A 622 -19.10 25.21 -3.97
N LYS A 623 -20.37 24.79 -3.98
CA LYS A 623 -21.30 25.15 -5.05
C LYS A 623 -21.85 26.55 -4.82
N LYS A 624 -21.88 27.36 -5.87
CA LYS A 624 -22.60 28.63 -5.88
C LYS A 624 -24.11 28.32 -5.78
N GLN A 625 -24.77 28.88 -4.76
CA GLN A 625 -26.23 28.76 -4.57
C GLN A 625 -27.00 29.64 -5.55
#